data_AF-A0A8J1JPU3-F1
#
_entry.id   AF-A0A8J1JPU3-F1
#
_cell.length_a   1.000
_cell.length_b   1.000
_cell.length_c   1.000
_cell.angle_alpha   90.00
_cell.angle_beta   90.00
_cell.angle_gamma   90.00
#
_symmetry.space_group_name_H-M   'P 1'
#
loop_
_entity.id
_entity.type
_entity.pdbx_description
1 polymer ?
#
loop_
_entity_poly.entity_id
_entity_poly.type
_entity_poly.pdbx_seq_one_letter_code
_entity_poly.pdbx_strand_id
1 'polypeptide(L)'
;MDDDIGHRANKRLQEAMSKDGVCLAFHIILRDVSEIDLEYLTEIRGIIYRSSAKVVILFLSSESADYISVSFEDFKIPHKIWIATSSVSRIVELKYLPTLAALNDAQSCMKCSIYEKSNTGRTSCIPRDINCLSYGDQLGATLSSISVILSLTCAVILGIFIKYRETPIVRANNRYLSCLLLISLMLCFLCTLLFIGRPTQICCLLRQVTFGIVFTISVSSVLAKTLTVIIAFNATKPGSKLKKYVGTQLAIILVIVCSLGEIVISAVWLASNPPFPEADTLSDPDYIILLCNEGSGYFFFCIIGYIGTLALLSFIAAFLAKDFPDRFNEAKNITFSMLGFCSVWGAFVPAYLSSKGSRMVAVEIFAILSSSAGLLGCIFIPKCYIIFLRPELNTKDPIIKNVRNI
;
A
#
# COMPACT_ATOMS: atom_id res chain seq x y z
N MET A 1 -1.81 -4.11 33.58
CA MET A 1 -2.05 -4.66 34.93
C MET A 1 -0.85 -5.52 35.21
N ASP A 2 0.17 -4.90 35.83
CA ASP A 2 1.43 -5.54 36.17
C ASP A 2 1.16 -6.63 37.21
N ASP A 3 1.64 -7.86 36.96
CA ASP A 3 1.68 -8.88 38.01
C ASP A 3 2.89 -8.53 38.89
N ASP A 4 2.67 -7.80 39.98
CA ASP A 4 3.72 -7.34 40.92
C ASP A 4 4.59 -8.48 41.50
N ILE A 5 4.14 -9.74 41.36
CA ILE A 5 4.80 -10.93 41.88
C ILE A 5 5.68 -11.63 40.80
N GLY A 6 5.76 -11.11 39.57
CA GLY A 6 6.64 -11.64 38.52
C GLY A 6 6.26 -13.03 37.98
N HIS A 7 5.11 -13.57 38.39
CA HIS A 7 4.68 -14.95 38.10
C HIS A 7 4.53 -15.23 36.59
N ARG A 8 4.07 -14.24 35.82
CA ARG A 8 3.91 -14.31 34.37
C ARG A 8 5.24 -14.23 33.62
N ALA A 9 6.16 -13.39 34.08
CA ALA A 9 7.50 -13.29 33.51
C ALA A 9 8.27 -14.59 33.72
N ASN A 10 8.16 -15.17 34.93
CA ASN A 10 8.76 -16.44 35.27
C ASN A 10 8.22 -17.61 34.43
N LYS A 11 6.89 -17.70 34.22
CA LYS A 11 6.29 -18.74 33.36
C LYS A 11 6.80 -18.66 31.91
N ARG A 12 6.86 -17.45 31.35
CA ARG A 12 7.37 -17.22 29.99
C ARG A 12 8.85 -17.58 29.86
N LEU A 13 9.65 -17.27 30.88
CA LEU A 13 11.07 -17.59 30.90
C LEU A 13 11.29 -19.10 30.97
N GLN A 14 10.52 -19.81 31.79
CA GLN A 14 10.59 -21.27 31.89
C GLN A 14 10.21 -21.95 30.56
N GLU A 15 9.14 -21.49 29.91
CA GLU A 15 8.72 -22.00 28.59
C GLU A 15 9.80 -21.75 27.53
N ALA A 16 10.43 -20.58 27.53
CA ALA A 16 11.53 -20.25 26.62
C ALA A 16 12.78 -21.09 26.89
N MET A 17 13.20 -21.22 28.15
CA MET A 17 14.37 -22.01 28.55
C MET A 17 14.20 -23.50 28.24
N SER A 18 13.00 -24.04 28.47
CA SER A 18 12.68 -25.44 28.12
C SER A 18 12.71 -25.67 26.60
N LYS A 19 12.26 -24.70 25.82
CA LYS A 19 12.26 -24.78 24.35
C LYS A 19 13.69 -24.80 23.78
N ASP A 20 14.62 -24.11 24.43
CA ASP A 20 16.02 -24.03 24.03
C ASP A 20 16.91 -25.10 24.70
N GLY A 21 16.31 -26.09 25.38
CA GLY A 21 17.03 -27.21 25.99
C GLY A 21 17.85 -26.84 27.24
N VAL A 22 17.55 -25.69 27.87
CA VAL A 22 18.25 -25.22 29.07
C VAL A 22 17.67 -25.90 30.32
N CYS A 23 18.53 -26.54 31.11
CA CYS A 23 18.12 -27.22 32.34
C CYS A 23 18.00 -26.24 33.51
N LEU A 24 16.84 -26.23 34.16
CA LEU A 24 16.55 -25.40 35.34
C LEU A 24 16.93 -26.16 36.62
N ALA A 25 17.96 -25.69 37.33
CA ALA A 25 18.48 -26.38 38.51
C ALA A 25 17.61 -26.19 39.77
N PHE A 26 16.96 -25.03 39.91
CA PHE A 26 16.04 -24.73 41.00
C PHE A 26 15.12 -23.59 40.59
N HIS A 27 13.97 -23.51 41.25
CA HIS A 27 12.98 -22.47 41.05
C HIS A 27 12.37 -22.11 42.40
N ILE A 28 12.39 -20.82 42.73
CA ILE A 28 11.96 -20.32 44.04
C ILE A 28 11.07 -19.11 43.79
N ILE A 29 9.84 -19.15 44.34
CA ILE A 29 8.93 -18.01 44.39
C ILE A 29 8.93 -17.54 45.84
N LEU A 30 9.25 -16.26 46.06
CA LEU A 30 9.18 -15.65 47.39
C LEU A 30 7.71 -15.50 47.79
N ARG A 31 7.40 -15.88 49.04
CA ARG A 31 6.09 -15.64 49.65
C ARG A 31 5.92 -14.15 49.99
N ASP A 32 4.71 -13.77 50.38
CA ASP A 32 4.37 -12.41 50.80
C ASP A 32 5.41 -11.87 51.79
N VAL A 33 5.74 -10.58 51.67
CA VAL A 33 6.84 -9.91 52.40
C VAL A 33 6.65 -10.03 53.92
N SER A 34 5.42 -10.23 54.37
CA SER A 34 5.03 -10.45 55.77
C SER A 34 5.36 -11.85 56.34
N GLU A 35 5.68 -12.84 55.50
CA GLU A 35 6.00 -14.23 55.91
C GLU A 35 7.49 -14.61 55.74
N ILE A 36 8.36 -13.66 55.37
CA ILE A 36 9.79 -13.95 55.14
C ILE A 36 10.53 -13.96 56.49
N ASP A 37 10.74 -15.15 57.05
CA ASP A 37 11.57 -15.37 58.24
C ASP A 37 13.01 -15.81 57.89
N LEU A 38 13.94 -15.66 58.84
CA LEU A 38 15.37 -15.93 58.69
C LEU A 38 15.67 -17.41 58.35
N GLU A 39 14.80 -18.33 58.79
CA GLU A 39 14.89 -19.76 58.48
C GLU A 39 14.63 -20.03 57.00
N TYR A 40 13.60 -19.40 56.41
CA TYR A 40 13.26 -19.52 55.00
C TYR A 40 14.37 -18.96 54.09
N LEU A 41 14.97 -17.83 54.48
CA LEU A 41 16.11 -17.24 53.76
C LEU A 41 17.35 -18.15 53.82
N THR A 42 17.57 -18.84 54.94
CA THR A 42 18.66 -19.80 55.10
C THR A 42 18.48 -21.04 54.20
N GLU A 43 17.25 -21.49 54.01
CA GLU A 43 16.90 -22.56 53.09
C GLU A 43 17.18 -22.18 51.62
N ILE A 44 16.69 -21.02 51.17
CA ILE A 44 16.93 -20.49 49.82
C ILE A 44 18.43 -20.39 49.54
N ARG A 45 19.19 -19.86 50.50
CA ARG A 45 20.65 -19.77 50.42
C ARG A 45 21.27 -21.16 50.25
N GLY A 46 20.86 -22.13 51.07
CA GLY A 46 21.35 -23.51 50.98
C GLY A 46 21.16 -24.12 49.59
N ILE A 47 20.02 -23.85 48.95
CA ILE A 47 19.72 -24.28 47.57
C ILE A 47 20.68 -23.64 46.58
N ILE A 48 20.90 -22.32 46.65
CA ILE A 48 21.77 -21.60 45.72
C ILE A 48 23.23 -22.06 45.82
N TYR A 49 23.75 -22.27 47.03
CA TYR A 49 25.13 -22.73 47.25
C TYR A 49 25.36 -24.17 46.78
N ARG A 50 24.42 -25.09 47.07
CA ARG A 50 24.56 -26.50 46.66
C ARG A 50 24.28 -26.72 45.18
N SER A 51 23.57 -25.81 44.54
CA SER A 51 23.24 -25.92 43.13
C SER A 51 24.49 -25.81 42.24
N SER A 52 24.52 -26.63 41.18
CA SER A 52 25.52 -26.54 40.10
C SER A 52 25.21 -25.42 39.08
N ALA A 53 24.14 -24.64 39.29
CA ALA A 53 23.78 -23.53 38.39
C ALA A 53 24.91 -22.49 38.30
N LYS A 54 25.24 -22.10 37.08
CA LYS A 54 26.22 -21.05 36.77
C LYS A 54 25.62 -19.65 36.74
N VAL A 55 24.32 -19.56 36.44
CA VAL A 55 23.56 -18.31 36.33
C VAL A 55 22.39 -18.35 37.30
N VAL A 56 22.15 -17.27 38.03
CA VAL A 56 21.01 -17.07 38.91
C VAL A 56 20.26 -15.82 38.46
N ILE A 57 18.95 -15.94 38.22
CA ILE A 57 18.11 -14.84 37.76
C ILE A 57 17.16 -14.44 38.88
N LEU A 58 17.22 -13.18 39.29
CA LEU A 58 16.43 -12.58 40.37
C LEU A 58 15.42 -11.60 39.78
N PHE A 59 14.13 -11.90 39.93
CA PHE A 59 13.05 -10.97 39.63
C PHE A 59 12.46 -10.47 40.94
N LEU A 60 12.78 -9.23 41.32
CA LEU A 60 12.30 -8.61 42.56
C LEU A 60 11.67 -7.25 42.26
N SER A 61 10.64 -6.90 43.04
CA SER A 61 10.15 -5.53 43.17
C SER A 61 11.15 -4.72 44.02
N SER A 62 11.01 -3.39 44.04
CA SER A 62 11.84 -2.54 44.91
C SER A 62 11.62 -2.84 46.39
N GLU A 63 10.41 -3.20 46.79
CA GLU A 63 10.02 -3.45 48.19
C GLU A 63 10.60 -4.78 48.73
N SER A 64 10.69 -5.81 47.88
CA SER A 64 11.26 -7.12 48.27
C SER A 64 12.80 -7.15 48.20
N ALA A 65 13.42 -6.20 47.49
CA ALA A 65 14.86 -6.16 47.30
C ALA A 65 15.63 -5.82 48.59
N ASP A 66 15.05 -4.96 49.45
CA ASP A 66 15.67 -4.55 50.72
C ASP A 66 15.84 -5.75 51.67
N TYR A 67 14.85 -6.65 51.76
CA TYR A 67 14.91 -7.85 52.63
C TYR A 67 15.94 -8.88 52.19
N ILE A 68 16.12 -9.06 50.88
CA ILE A 68 17.15 -9.95 50.34
C ILE A 68 18.55 -9.36 50.55
N SER A 69 18.70 -8.03 50.45
CA SER A 69 20.00 -7.38 50.64
C SER A 69 20.60 -7.66 52.03
N VAL A 70 19.77 -7.57 53.09
CA VAL A 70 20.18 -7.83 54.48
C VAL A 70 20.64 -9.29 54.70
N SER A 71 20.08 -10.25 53.96
CA SER A 71 20.41 -11.68 54.11
C SER A 71 21.76 -12.08 53.51
N PHE A 72 22.29 -11.31 52.57
CA PHE A 72 23.59 -11.55 51.95
C PHE A 72 24.72 -10.67 52.55
N GLU A 73 24.42 -9.77 53.51
CA GLU A 73 25.42 -8.91 54.17
C GLU A 73 26.45 -9.70 55.00
N ASP A 74 26.07 -10.83 55.61
CA ASP A 74 26.92 -11.52 56.57
C ASP A 74 27.90 -12.57 56.00
N PHE A 75 27.74 -13.03 54.74
CA PHE A 75 28.56 -14.13 54.19
C PHE A 75 28.86 -14.03 52.68
N LYS A 76 30.09 -14.42 52.29
CA LYS A 76 30.66 -14.39 50.93
C LYS A 76 29.73 -14.96 49.85
N ILE A 77 29.21 -14.09 48.97
CA ILE A 77 28.40 -14.46 47.78
C ILE A 77 29.11 -15.52 46.93
N PRO A 78 28.42 -16.60 46.49
CA PRO A 78 29.05 -17.61 45.65
C PRO A 78 29.44 -17.05 44.27
N HIS A 79 30.56 -17.53 43.71
CA HIS A 79 31.01 -17.18 42.36
C HIS A 79 30.05 -17.76 41.29
N LYS A 80 28.96 -17.04 41.03
CA LYS A 80 27.92 -17.32 40.03
C LYS A 80 27.58 -16.02 39.29
N ILE A 81 27.03 -16.13 38.08
CA ILE A 81 26.54 -14.97 37.31
C ILE A 81 25.14 -14.62 37.82
N TRP A 82 24.91 -13.38 38.24
CA TRP A 82 23.62 -12.92 38.75
C TRP A 82 22.98 -11.94 37.76
N ILE A 83 21.73 -12.19 37.37
CA ILE A 83 20.93 -11.32 36.50
C ILE A 83 19.75 -10.81 37.33
N ALA A 84 19.57 -9.49 37.45
CA ALA A 84 18.49 -8.91 38.24
C ALA A 84 17.73 -7.82 37.49
N THR A 85 16.53 -7.49 37.95
CA THR A 85 15.73 -6.36 37.45
C THR A 85 16.38 -5.02 37.80
N SER A 86 16.07 -3.97 37.02
CA SER A 86 16.61 -2.60 37.23
C SER A 86 16.28 -1.99 38.60
N SER A 87 15.24 -2.50 39.27
CA SER A 87 14.87 -2.12 40.63
C SER A 87 15.93 -2.58 41.65
N VAL A 88 16.54 -3.75 41.44
CA VAL A 88 17.55 -4.35 42.32
C VAL A 88 18.91 -3.67 42.11
N SER A 89 19.25 -3.32 40.86
CA SER A 89 20.54 -2.69 40.55
C SER A 89 20.71 -1.33 41.23
N ARG A 90 19.64 -0.54 41.36
CA ARG A 90 19.66 0.76 42.05
C ARG A 90 19.91 0.66 43.56
N ILE A 91 19.42 -0.41 44.21
CA ILE A 91 19.58 -0.61 45.66
C ILE A 91 20.97 -1.16 45.98
N VAL A 92 21.47 -2.06 45.12
CA VAL A 92 22.82 -2.66 45.24
C VAL A 92 23.94 -1.61 45.03
N GLU A 93 23.75 -0.64 44.13
CA GLU A 93 24.67 0.49 43.93
C GLU A 93 24.82 1.40 45.17
N LEU A 94 23.78 1.54 45.99
CA LEU A 94 23.78 2.45 47.13
C LEU A 94 24.51 1.91 48.38
N LYS A 95 24.74 0.59 48.49
CA LYS A 95 25.20 -0.05 49.75
C LYS A 95 26.54 -0.81 49.69
N TYR A 96 27.06 -1.20 48.52
CA TYR A 96 28.24 -2.09 48.42
C TYR A 96 29.37 -1.54 47.53
N LEU A 97 30.21 -0.64 48.08
CA LEU A 97 31.28 0.01 47.31
C LEU A 97 32.69 -0.64 47.35
N PRO A 98 32.90 -1.93 47.71
CA PRO A 98 34.12 -2.56 47.16
C PRO A 98 34.11 -4.06 46.81
N THR A 99 33.09 -4.84 47.13
CA THR A 99 33.12 -6.32 46.89
C THR A 99 32.30 -6.78 45.70
N LEU A 100 31.45 -5.90 45.17
CA LEU A 100 30.89 -6.03 43.84
C LEU A 100 31.77 -5.19 42.91
N ALA A 101 32.90 -5.76 42.47
CA ALA A 101 33.43 -5.47 41.14
C ALA A 101 32.42 -6.04 40.12
N ALA A 102 31.21 -5.50 40.16
CA ALA A 102 30.10 -5.89 39.35
C ALA A 102 30.00 -4.85 38.24
N LEU A 103 29.86 -5.36 37.03
CA LEU A 103 29.25 -4.65 35.92
C LEU A 103 29.98 -3.49 35.24
N ASN A 104 31.24 -3.15 35.54
CA ASN A 104 31.96 -2.23 34.65
C ASN A 104 32.38 -2.89 33.30
N ASP A 105 32.55 -4.21 33.28
CA ASP A 105 32.82 -4.97 32.04
C ASP A 105 31.56 -5.61 31.42
N ALA A 106 30.40 -5.51 32.07
CA ALA A 106 29.14 -5.84 31.43
C ALA A 106 28.71 -4.64 30.59
N GLN A 107 29.15 -4.64 29.31
CA GLN A 107 28.77 -3.67 28.28
C GLN A 107 27.39 -3.06 28.55
N SER A 108 27.35 -1.79 28.98
CA SER A 108 26.09 -1.09 29.14
C SER A 108 25.39 -1.03 27.78
N CYS A 109 24.31 -1.81 27.60
CA CYS A 109 23.54 -1.76 26.37
C CYS A 109 22.75 -0.43 26.33
N MET A 110 23.21 0.50 25.49
CA MET A 110 22.46 1.71 25.19
C MET A 110 21.48 1.45 24.05
N LYS A 111 20.25 1.98 24.17
CA LYS A 111 19.28 1.93 23.07
C LYS A 111 19.71 2.92 21.98
N CYS A 112 19.82 2.45 20.74
CA CYS A 112 20.09 3.31 19.58
C CYS A 112 18.97 4.32 19.35
N SER A 113 19.29 5.44 18.69
CA SER A 113 18.29 6.45 18.32
C SER A 113 17.26 5.87 17.35
N ILE A 114 16.12 6.56 17.17
CA ILE A 114 15.05 6.12 16.27
C ILE A 114 15.49 6.02 14.79
N TYR A 115 16.59 6.68 14.41
CA TYR A 115 17.15 6.67 13.06
C TYR A 115 18.26 5.62 12.87
N GLU A 116 18.61 4.91 13.94
CA GLU A 116 19.73 3.98 13.97
C GLU A 116 19.26 2.57 14.40
N LYS A 117 20.02 1.57 13.97
CA LYS A 117 19.89 0.17 14.41
C LYS A 117 21.22 -0.29 14.97
N SER A 118 21.18 -1.27 15.86
CA SER A 118 22.39 -1.94 16.33
C SER A 118 23.05 -2.67 15.15
N ASN A 119 24.37 -2.58 15.02
CA ASN A 119 25.11 -3.42 14.09
C ASN A 119 25.02 -4.91 14.50
N THR A 120 25.36 -5.83 13.58
CA THR A 120 25.29 -7.29 13.81
C THR A 120 26.08 -7.74 15.04
N GLY A 121 27.21 -7.07 15.33
CA GLY A 121 28.05 -7.34 16.49
C GLY A 121 27.56 -6.74 17.81
N ARG A 122 26.47 -5.95 17.79
CA ARG A 122 25.92 -5.20 18.94
C ARG A 122 26.94 -4.31 19.67
N THR A 123 27.89 -3.77 18.91
CA THR A 123 28.96 -2.89 19.41
C THR A 123 28.73 -1.43 19.08
N SER A 124 27.96 -1.11 18.04
CA SER A 124 27.70 0.27 17.62
C SER A 124 26.31 0.44 17.01
N CYS A 125 25.79 1.66 17.10
CA CYS A 125 24.61 2.09 16.37
C CYS A 125 25.03 2.52 14.96
N ILE A 126 24.36 1.96 13.95
CA ILE A 126 24.53 2.31 12.54
C ILE A 126 23.23 2.90 12.00
N PRO A 127 23.26 3.78 11.00
CA PRO A 127 22.05 4.31 10.39
C PRO A 127 21.14 3.20 9.87
N ARG A 128 19.83 3.34 10.04
CA ARG A 128 18.85 2.43 9.42
C ARG A 128 18.80 2.67 7.91
N ASP A 129 18.51 1.60 7.18
CA ASP A 129 18.35 1.65 5.74
C ASP A 129 17.01 2.30 5.37
N ILE A 130 16.99 3.09 4.29
CA ILE A 130 15.77 3.75 3.82
C ILE A 130 14.99 2.80 2.90
N ASN A 131 13.74 2.51 3.24
CA ASN A 131 12.81 1.77 2.39
C ASN A 131 11.87 2.75 1.67
N CYS A 132 12.14 3.00 0.39
CA CYS A 132 11.37 3.84 -0.51
C CYS A 132 11.42 3.16 -1.89
N LEU A 133 10.35 3.24 -2.69
CA LEU A 133 10.36 2.71 -4.07
C LEU A 133 11.25 3.60 -4.95
N SER A 134 12.51 3.21 -5.15
CA SER A 134 13.49 4.01 -5.89
C SER A 134 13.59 3.61 -7.36
N TYR A 135 13.99 4.54 -8.22
CA TYR A 135 14.36 4.25 -9.61
C TYR A 135 15.59 3.33 -9.72
N GLY A 136 16.42 3.27 -8.69
CA GLY A 136 17.56 2.35 -8.62
C GLY A 136 17.17 0.91 -8.30
N ASP A 137 15.97 0.68 -7.76
CA ASP A 137 15.52 -0.66 -7.41
C ASP A 137 14.96 -1.36 -8.64
N GLN A 138 15.15 -2.69 -8.73
CA GLN A 138 14.65 -3.49 -9.85
C GLN A 138 13.14 -3.28 -10.10
N LEU A 139 12.35 -3.24 -9.03
CA LEU A 139 10.90 -3.03 -9.11
C LEU A 139 10.55 -1.62 -9.62
N GLY A 140 11.17 -0.57 -9.07
CA GLY A 140 10.92 0.81 -9.50
C GLY A 140 11.37 1.06 -10.93
N ALA A 141 12.55 0.58 -11.32
CA ALA A 141 13.06 0.66 -12.69
C ALA A 141 12.12 -0.04 -13.69
N THR A 142 11.63 -1.23 -13.34
CA THR A 142 10.71 -1.99 -14.21
C THR A 142 9.37 -1.27 -14.39
N LEU A 143 8.75 -0.81 -13.30
CA LEU A 143 7.47 -0.09 -13.35
C LEU A 143 7.59 1.24 -14.12
N SER A 144 8.66 2.00 -13.88
CA SER A 144 8.95 3.23 -14.63
C SER A 144 9.12 2.95 -16.13
N SER A 145 9.86 1.90 -16.48
CA SER A 145 10.08 1.54 -17.90
C SER A 145 8.77 1.15 -18.58
N ILE A 146 7.93 0.35 -17.92
CA ILE A 146 6.61 -0.03 -18.43
C ILE A 146 5.72 1.20 -18.62
N SER A 147 5.69 2.12 -17.65
CA SER A 147 4.97 3.39 -17.74
C SER A 147 5.35 4.19 -19.00
N VAL A 148 6.64 4.40 -19.23
CA VAL A 148 7.15 5.16 -20.38
C VAL A 148 6.80 4.46 -21.70
N ILE A 149 6.98 3.14 -21.80
CA ILE A 149 6.68 2.37 -23.01
C ILE A 149 5.18 2.43 -23.35
N LEU A 150 4.31 2.27 -22.35
CA LEU A 150 2.86 2.35 -22.54
C LEU A 150 2.40 3.76 -22.92
N SER A 151 2.99 4.79 -22.31
CA SER A 151 2.76 6.19 -22.69
C SER A 151 3.15 6.46 -24.15
N LEU A 152 4.32 6.02 -24.58
CA LEU A 152 4.78 6.14 -25.96
C LEU A 152 3.87 5.39 -26.93
N THR A 153 3.42 4.19 -26.57
CA THR A 153 2.47 3.41 -27.37
C THR A 153 1.14 4.15 -27.51
N CYS A 154 0.65 4.75 -26.43
CA CYS A 154 -0.56 5.57 -26.46
C CYS A 154 -0.41 6.79 -27.37
N ALA A 155 0.74 7.48 -27.32
CA ALA A 155 1.06 8.61 -28.19
C ALA A 155 1.12 8.21 -29.67
N VAL A 156 1.71 7.05 -29.98
CA VAL A 156 1.74 6.49 -31.34
C VAL A 156 0.32 6.21 -31.84
N ILE A 157 -0.51 5.56 -31.03
CA ILE A 157 -1.91 5.28 -31.36
C ILE A 157 -2.69 6.59 -31.57
N LEU A 158 -2.49 7.60 -30.73
CA LEU A 158 -3.08 8.92 -30.92
C LEU A 158 -2.65 9.56 -32.24
N GLY A 159 -1.36 9.50 -32.58
CA GLY A 159 -0.84 9.97 -33.87
C GLY A 159 -1.49 9.26 -35.07
N ILE A 160 -1.71 7.94 -34.96
CA ILE A 160 -2.44 7.15 -35.98
C ILE A 160 -3.88 7.64 -36.11
N PHE A 161 -4.59 7.83 -35.00
CA PHE A 161 -5.99 8.32 -35.03
C PHE A 161 -6.11 9.72 -35.64
N ILE A 162 -5.12 10.60 -35.42
CA ILE A 162 -5.06 11.93 -36.02
C ILE A 162 -4.77 11.82 -37.53
N LYS A 163 -3.80 10.98 -37.93
CA LYS A 163 -3.42 10.79 -39.34
C LYS A 163 -4.54 10.17 -40.17
N TYR A 164 -5.22 9.15 -39.64
CA TYR A 164 -6.31 8.43 -40.30
C TYR A 164 -7.70 8.98 -39.93
N ARG A 165 -7.80 10.25 -39.54
CA ARG A 165 -9.03 10.87 -39.04
C ARG A 165 -10.23 10.83 -40.01
N GLU A 166 -9.97 10.72 -41.30
CA GLU A 166 -11.00 10.69 -42.35
C GLU A 166 -11.54 9.28 -42.63
N THR A 167 -10.91 8.25 -42.05
CA THR A 167 -11.36 6.87 -42.22
C THR A 167 -12.70 6.62 -41.51
N PRO A 168 -13.59 5.79 -42.09
CA PRO A 168 -14.91 5.53 -41.52
C PRO A 168 -14.83 4.91 -40.12
N ILE A 169 -13.79 4.10 -39.82
CA ILE A 169 -13.60 3.54 -38.48
C ILE A 169 -13.37 4.61 -37.41
N VAL A 170 -12.59 5.66 -37.68
CA VAL A 170 -12.32 6.76 -36.73
C VAL A 170 -13.48 7.74 -36.69
N ARG A 171 -14.08 8.04 -37.84
CA ARG A 171 -15.20 9.00 -37.95
C ARG A 171 -16.49 8.49 -37.28
N ALA A 172 -16.76 7.19 -37.36
CA ALA A 172 -17.90 6.58 -36.68
C ALA A 172 -17.76 6.59 -35.14
N ASN A 173 -16.53 6.80 -34.65
CA ASN A 173 -16.13 6.50 -33.29
C ASN A 173 -15.89 7.74 -32.44
N ASN A 174 -16.85 8.68 -32.49
CA ASN A 174 -16.83 9.97 -31.77
C ASN A 174 -15.40 10.45 -31.48
N ARG A 175 -14.71 10.89 -32.54
CA ARG A 175 -13.27 11.18 -32.56
C ARG A 175 -12.77 11.96 -31.34
N TYR A 176 -13.56 12.92 -30.86
CA TYR A 176 -13.21 13.73 -29.70
C TYR A 176 -13.07 12.89 -28.42
N LEU A 177 -14.02 12.00 -28.13
CA LEU A 177 -13.94 11.11 -26.96
C LEU A 177 -12.80 10.10 -27.08
N SER A 178 -12.58 9.55 -28.27
CA SER A 178 -11.48 8.59 -28.49
C SER A 178 -10.11 9.26 -28.33
N CYS A 179 -9.92 10.49 -28.82
CA CYS A 179 -8.70 11.25 -28.58
C CYS A 179 -8.55 11.65 -27.11
N LEU A 180 -9.65 12.10 -26.47
CA LEU A 180 -9.64 12.46 -25.05
C LEU A 180 -9.22 11.28 -24.17
N LEU A 181 -9.78 10.09 -24.43
CA LEU A 181 -9.42 8.85 -23.75
C LEU A 181 -7.96 8.46 -23.98
N LEU A 182 -7.41 8.60 -25.19
CA LEU A 182 -5.99 8.32 -25.44
C LEU A 182 -5.07 9.30 -24.70
N ILE A 183 -5.39 10.60 -24.72
CA ILE A 183 -4.62 11.62 -24.01
C ILE A 183 -4.66 11.34 -22.50
N SER A 184 -5.84 11.02 -21.95
CA SER A 184 -5.96 10.71 -20.52
C SER A 184 -5.23 9.42 -20.16
N LEU A 185 -5.29 8.37 -20.97
CA LEU A 185 -4.53 7.14 -20.73
C LEU A 185 -3.01 7.38 -20.79
N MET A 186 -2.53 8.21 -21.72
CA MET A 186 -1.13 8.61 -21.79
C MET A 186 -0.69 9.31 -20.49
N LEU A 187 -1.51 10.23 -19.99
CA LEU A 187 -1.29 10.90 -18.71
C LEU A 187 -1.41 9.94 -17.52
N CYS A 188 -2.29 8.93 -17.55
CA CYS A 188 -2.40 7.88 -16.52
C CYS A 188 -1.11 7.07 -16.43
N PHE A 189 -0.49 6.72 -17.56
CA PHE A 189 0.80 6.04 -17.52
C PHE A 189 1.87 6.95 -16.90
N LEU A 190 1.98 8.19 -17.36
CA LEU A 190 2.97 9.15 -16.86
C LEU A 190 2.78 9.51 -15.38
N CYS A 191 1.55 9.59 -14.87
CA CYS A 191 1.30 9.97 -13.48
C CYS A 191 1.90 8.95 -12.49
N THR A 192 2.05 7.69 -12.88
CA THR A 192 2.71 6.66 -12.04
C THR A 192 4.16 6.99 -11.73
N LEU A 193 4.84 7.82 -12.53
CA LEU A 193 6.21 8.27 -12.25
C LEU A 193 6.28 9.19 -11.02
N LEU A 194 5.18 9.87 -10.67
CA LEU A 194 5.10 10.68 -9.44
C LEU A 194 5.10 9.82 -8.18
N PHE A 195 4.80 8.53 -8.29
CA PHE A 195 4.79 7.57 -7.19
C PHE A 195 6.18 6.98 -6.91
N ILE A 196 7.12 7.11 -7.84
CA ILE A 196 8.46 6.50 -7.76
C ILE A 196 9.49 7.57 -7.37
N GLY A 197 10.39 7.22 -6.46
CA GLY A 197 11.46 8.08 -5.96
C GLY A 197 11.21 8.57 -4.54
N ARG A 198 12.12 9.41 -4.04
CA ARG A 198 12.01 9.95 -2.68
C ARG A 198 10.79 10.88 -2.55
N PRO A 199 9.95 10.71 -1.51
CA PRO A 199 8.78 11.54 -1.32
C PRO A 199 9.21 12.98 -1.02
N THR A 200 8.79 13.91 -1.87
CA THR A 200 8.88 15.35 -1.62
C THR A 200 7.49 15.92 -1.34
N GLN A 201 7.41 17.09 -0.72
CA GLN A 201 6.13 17.75 -0.45
C GLN A 201 5.28 17.87 -1.73
N ILE A 202 5.89 18.30 -2.82
CA ILE A 202 5.20 18.53 -4.10
C ILE A 202 4.72 17.19 -4.69
N CYS A 203 5.58 16.15 -4.67
CA CYS A 203 5.19 14.84 -5.18
C CYS A 203 4.00 14.27 -4.39
N CYS A 204 4.01 14.34 -3.06
CA CYS A 204 2.92 13.82 -2.24
C CYS A 204 1.58 14.50 -2.55
N LEU A 205 1.58 15.83 -2.74
CA LEU A 205 0.37 16.58 -3.09
C LEU A 205 -0.16 16.24 -4.49
N LEU A 206 0.74 16.16 -5.47
CA LEU A 206 0.34 15.99 -6.87
C LEU A 206 -0.02 14.55 -7.23
N ARG A 207 0.57 13.56 -6.58
CA ARG A 207 0.46 12.15 -6.92
C ARG A 207 -0.99 11.67 -6.99
N GLN A 208 -1.71 11.75 -5.87
CA GLN A 208 -3.09 11.27 -5.79
C GLN A 208 -4.07 12.14 -6.57
N VAL A 209 -3.87 13.45 -6.56
CA VAL A 209 -4.73 14.41 -7.28
C VAL A 209 -4.62 14.23 -8.80
N THR A 210 -3.40 14.08 -9.30
CA THR A 210 -3.16 13.84 -10.73
C THR A 210 -3.74 12.49 -11.14
N PHE A 211 -3.51 11.45 -10.33
CA PHE A 211 -4.15 10.16 -10.53
C PHE A 211 -5.68 10.30 -10.59
N GLY A 212 -6.31 10.84 -9.55
CA GLY A 212 -7.77 10.91 -9.45
C GLY A 212 -8.42 11.64 -10.63
N ILE A 213 -7.90 12.81 -10.99
CA ILE A 213 -8.43 13.63 -12.09
C ILE A 213 -8.28 12.92 -13.44
N VAL A 214 -7.07 12.49 -13.78
CA VAL A 214 -6.77 11.91 -15.11
C VAL A 214 -7.50 10.57 -15.30
N PHE A 215 -7.59 9.79 -14.22
CA PHE A 215 -8.27 8.51 -14.24
C PHE A 215 -9.79 8.69 -14.34
N THR A 216 -10.35 9.69 -13.66
CA THR A 216 -11.75 10.10 -13.81
C THR A 216 -12.08 10.52 -15.25
N ILE A 217 -11.21 11.31 -15.90
CA ILE A 217 -11.39 11.69 -17.32
C ILE A 217 -11.42 10.42 -18.20
N SER A 218 -10.54 9.46 -17.93
CA SER A 218 -10.49 8.20 -18.69
C SER A 218 -11.78 7.39 -18.54
N VAL A 219 -12.19 7.10 -17.30
CA VAL A 219 -13.38 6.28 -17.03
C VAL A 219 -14.66 6.97 -17.49
N SER A 220 -14.80 8.27 -17.24
CA SER A 220 -15.96 9.05 -17.71
C SER A 220 -16.01 9.14 -19.24
N SER A 221 -14.87 9.17 -19.94
CA SER A 221 -14.84 9.10 -21.41
C SER A 221 -15.36 7.77 -21.93
N VAL A 222 -15.03 6.65 -21.27
CA VAL A 222 -15.58 5.32 -21.60
C VAL A 222 -17.09 5.28 -21.34
N LEU A 223 -17.53 5.77 -20.18
CA LEU A 223 -18.96 5.87 -19.83
C LEU A 223 -19.73 6.73 -20.84
N ALA A 224 -19.21 7.90 -21.18
CA ALA A 224 -19.83 8.80 -22.15
C ALA A 224 -19.94 8.15 -23.52
N LYS A 225 -18.93 7.38 -23.90
CA LYS A 225 -18.91 6.64 -25.16
C LYS A 225 -19.95 5.53 -25.19
N THR A 226 -20.06 4.70 -24.14
CA THR A 226 -21.06 3.62 -24.07
C THR A 226 -22.49 4.18 -24.01
N LEU A 227 -22.72 5.23 -23.23
CA LEU A 227 -24.02 5.91 -23.17
C LEU A 227 -24.41 6.53 -24.51
N THR A 228 -23.46 7.10 -25.27
CA THR A 228 -23.74 7.61 -26.62
C THR A 228 -24.26 6.50 -27.55
N VAL A 229 -23.69 5.30 -27.46
CA VAL A 229 -24.15 4.14 -28.24
C VAL A 229 -25.55 3.71 -27.82
N ILE A 230 -25.82 3.63 -26.51
CA ILE A 230 -27.15 3.30 -25.96
C ILE A 230 -28.21 4.32 -26.41
N ILE A 231 -27.90 5.61 -26.32
CA ILE A 231 -28.81 6.69 -26.71
C ILE A 231 -29.07 6.66 -28.21
N ALA A 232 -28.03 6.47 -29.03
CA ALA A 232 -28.16 6.38 -30.48
C ALA A 232 -29.09 5.22 -30.90
N PHE A 233 -28.90 4.03 -30.29
CA PHE A 233 -29.75 2.87 -30.59
C PHE A 233 -31.19 3.06 -30.10
N ASN A 234 -31.41 3.61 -28.92
CA ASN A 234 -32.77 3.86 -28.43
C ASN A 234 -33.47 5.04 -29.13
N ALA A 235 -32.73 5.94 -29.79
CA ALA A 235 -33.29 7.01 -30.59
C ALA A 235 -33.83 6.56 -31.95
N THR A 236 -33.40 5.40 -32.47
CA THR A 236 -33.94 4.85 -33.73
C THR A 236 -35.34 4.23 -33.56
N LYS A 237 -35.73 3.89 -32.32
CA LYS A 237 -37.07 3.37 -32.02
C LYS A 237 -38.16 4.41 -32.31
N PRO A 238 -39.28 4.04 -32.97
CA PRO A 238 -40.37 4.97 -33.27
C PRO A 238 -40.98 5.54 -31.97
N GLY A 239 -41.26 6.85 -31.94
CA GLY A 239 -41.79 7.56 -30.77
C GLY A 239 -40.76 7.97 -29.70
N SER A 240 -39.46 7.71 -29.90
CA SER A 240 -38.43 8.00 -28.91
C SER A 240 -38.13 9.50 -28.74
N LYS A 241 -38.32 10.03 -27.53
CA LYS A 241 -37.90 11.39 -27.13
C LYS A 241 -36.38 11.55 -27.08
N LEU A 242 -35.62 10.45 -27.16
CA LEU A 242 -34.16 10.44 -27.10
C LEU A 242 -33.48 11.01 -28.36
N LYS A 243 -34.22 11.21 -29.46
CA LYS A 243 -33.69 11.83 -30.69
C LYS A 243 -33.07 13.21 -30.47
N LYS A 244 -33.59 14.00 -29.51
CA LYS A 244 -33.03 15.32 -29.15
C LYS A 244 -31.65 15.22 -28.49
N TYR A 245 -31.31 14.06 -27.94
CA TYR A 245 -30.10 13.82 -27.14
C TYR A 245 -29.01 13.04 -27.91
N VAL A 246 -29.20 12.80 -29.22
CA VAL A 246 -28.16 12.17 -30.05
C VAL A 246 -27.15 13.25 -30.44
N GLY A 247 -26.02 13.32 -29.73
CA GLY A 247 -24.96 14.27 -30.08
C GLY A 247 -23.70 14.19 -29.22
N THR A 248 -22.56 14.49 -29.84
CA THR A 248 -21.24 14.52 -29.20
C THR A 248 -21.15 15.53 -28.04
N GLN A 249 -21.94 16.61 -28.07
CA GLN A 249 -21.94 17.65 -27.04
C GLN A 249 -22.33 17.10 -25.66
N LEU A 250 -23.35 16.23 -25.57
CA LEU A 250 -23.78 15.66 -24.29
C LEU A 250 -22.73 14.74 -23.67
N ALA A 251 -22.02 13.98 -24.51
CA ALA A 251 -20.95 13.12 -24.04
C ALA A 251 -19.78 13.94 -23.45
N ILE A 252 -19.43 15.06 -24.08
CA ILE A 252 -18.39 15.97 -23.56
C ILE A 252 -18.85 16.64 -22.26
N ILE A 253 -20.10 17.11 -22.20
CA ILE A 253 -20.68 17.69 -20.97
C ILE A 253 -20.63 16.68 -19.82
N LEU A 254 -20.97 15.41 -20.09
CA LEU A 254 -20.90 14.36 -19.07
C LEU A 254 -19.47 14.20 -18.52
N VAL A 255 -18.46 14.14 -19.39
CA VAL A 255 -17.05 14.04 -18.97
C VAL A 255 -16.68 15.25 -18.12
N ILE A 256 -17.03 16.47 -18.55
CA ILE A 256 -16.75 17.70 -17.80
C ILE A 256 -17.38 17.66 -16.41
N VAL A 257 -18.66 17.30 -16.30
CA VAL A 257 -19.36 17.23 -15.00
C VAL A 257 -18.72 16.19 -14.09
N CYS A 258 -18.39 15.00 -14.61
CA CYS A 258 -17.71 13.97 -13.85
C CYS A 258 -16.32 14.42 -13.36
N SER A 259 -15.54 15.08 -14.22
CA SER A 259 -14.22 15.60 -13.86
C SER A 259 -14.29 16.75 -12.87
N LEU A 260 -15.28 17.63 -12.99
CA LEU A 260 -15.50 18.72 -12.03
C LEU A 260 -15.80 18.18 -10.63
N GLY A 261 -16.61 17.12 -10.52
CA GLY A 261 -16.86 16.45 -9.24
C GLY A 261 -15.56 15.99 -8.57
N GLU A 262 -14.68 15.32 -9.31
CA GLU A 262 -13.39 14.85 -8.81
C GLU A 262 -12.44 16.00 -8.43
N ILE A 263 -12.42 17.08 -9.22
CA ILE A 263 -11.62 18.28 -8.92
C ILE A 263 -12.09 18.91 -7.60
N VAL A 264 -13.39 18.98 -7.35
CA VAL A 264 -13.94 19.51 -6.10
C VAL A 264 -13.55 18.62 -4.92
N ILE A 265 -13.69 17.29 -5.04
CA ILE A 265 -13.26 16.34 -3.99
C ILE A 265 -11.77 16.52 -3.69
N SER A 266 -10.93 16.59 -4.73
CA SER A 266 -9.49 16.78 -4.61
C SER A 266 -9.14 18.12 -3.95
N ALA A 267 -9.81 19.21 -4.32
CA ALA A 267 -9.58 20.53 -3.74
C ALA A 267 -9.94 20.57 -2.25
N VAL A 268 -11.08 19.98 -1.86
CA VAL A 268 -11.49 19.87 -0.46
C VAL A 268 -10.49 19.04 0.34
N TRP A 269 -9.99 17.94 -0.23
CA TRP A 269 -8.97 17.11 0.42
C TRP A 269 -7.69 17.90 0.68
N LEU A 270 -7.14 18.57 -0.36
CA LEU A 270 -5.93 19.38 -0.23
C LEU A 270 -6.10 20.55 0.76
N ALA A 271 -7.29 21.16 0.84
CA ALA A 271 -7.55 22.26 1.76
C ALA A 271 -7.69 21.81 3.22
N SER A 272 -8.22 20.60 3.44
CA SER A 272 -8.57 20.13 4.79
C SER A 272 -7.45 19.31 5.43
N ASN A 273 -6.96 18.29 4.73
CA ASN A 273 -5.95 17.34 5.23
C ASN A 273 -5.04 16.90 4.07
N PRO A 274 -4.16 17.79 3.58
CA PRO A 274 -3.32 17.49 2.43
C PRO A 274 -2.32 16.36 2.72
N PRO A 275 -1.97 15.55 1.70
CA PRO A 275 -0.90 14.57 1.82
C PRO A 275 0.45 15.23 2.13
N PHE A 276 1.26 14.57 2.96
CA PHE A 276 2.58 15.05 3.38
C PHE A 276 3.61 13.92 3.45
N PRO A 277 4.90 14.19 3.25
CA PRO A 277 5.95 13.19 3.38
C PRO A 277 6.12 12.81 4.85
N GLU A 278 6.12 11.51 5.12
CA GLU A 278 6.30 10.94 6.47
C GLU A 278 7.41 9.88 6.44
N ALA A 279 8.20 9.85 7.53
CA ALA A 279 9.19 8.82 7.78
C ALA A 279 8.69 7.93 8.92
N ASP A 280 8.20 6.74 8.59
CA ASP A 280 7.79 5.74 9.57
C ASP A 280 9.02 4.98 10.08
N THR A 281 9.29 5.17 11.38
CA THR A 281 10.42 4.58 12.12
C THR A 281 9.98 3.49 13.10
N LEU A 282 8.67 3.25 13.19
CA LEU A 282 8.05 2.36 14.21
C LEU A 282 7.62 1.02 13.61
N SER A 283 7.22 0.98 12.35
CA SER A 283 6.71 -0.25 11.72
C SER A 283 7.77 -1.31 11.47
N ASP A 284 9.04 -0.92 11.32
CA ASP A 284 10.14 -1.83 11.01
C ASP A 284 11.40 -1.45 11.82
N PRO A 285 11.99 -2.40 12.58
CA PRO A 285 13.19 -2.12 13.37
C PRO A 285 14.46 -1.95 12.52
N ASP A 286 14.49 -2.49 11.29
CA ASP A 286 15.68 -2.52 10.43
C ASP A 286 15.70 -1.42 9.37
N TYR A 287 14.53 -0.86 9.05
CA TYR A 287 14.33 0.11 7.97
C TYR A 287 13.58 1.37 8.43
N ILE A 288 13.87 2.51 7.81
CA ILE A 288 13.05 3.73 7.86
C ILE A 288 12.20 3.77 6.59
N ILE A 289 10.88 3.68 6.74
CA ILE A 289 9.98 3.67 5.59
C ILE A 289 9.63 5.12 5.24
N LEU A 290 10.09 5.58 4.08
CA LEU A 290 9.79 6.90 3.56
C LEU A 290 8.59 6.81 2.61
N LEU A 291 7.47 7.40 3.00
CA LEU A 291 6.20 7.35 2.28
C LEU A 291 5.50 8.71 2.25
N CYS A 292 4.51 8.85 1.38
CA CYS A 292 3.57 9.96 1.46
C CYS A 292 2.39 9.50 2.33
N ASN A 293 2.21 10.13 3.49
CA ASN A 293 0.98 9.97 4.26
C ASN A 293 -0.13 10.73 3.52
N GLU A 294 -1.27 10.08 3.36
CA GLU A 294 -2.42 10.63 2.67
C GLU A 294 -3.16 11.73 3.47
N GLY A 295 -2.76 11.96 4.72
CA GLY A 295 -3.35 12.91 5.67
C GLY A 295 -4.69 12.41 6.22
N SER A 296 -5.60 11.97 5.33
CA SER A 296 -6.90 11.44 5.68
C SER A 296 -7.27 10.26 4.80
N GLY A 297 -7.35 9.07 5.40
CA GLY A 297 -7.83 7.86 4.72
C GLY A 297 -9.26 8.01 4.17
N TYR A 298 -10.10 8.83 4.81
CA TYR A 298 -11.46 9.09 4.34
C TYR A 298 -11.47 9.73 2.94
N PHE A 299 -10.70 10.80 2.73
CA PHE A 299 -10.64 11.48 1.43
C PHE A 299 -9.99 10.60 0.35
N PHE A 300 -8.95 9.86 0.72
CA PHE A 300 -8.34 8.86 -0.17
C PHE A 300 -9.37 7.83 -0.66
N PHE A 301 -10.12 7.19 0.24
CA PHE A 301 -11.18 6.25 -0.15
C PHE A 301 -12.36 6.93 -0.84
N CYS A 302 -12.62 8.21 -0.59
CA CYS A 302 -13.65 8.96 -1.29
C CYS A 302 -13.32 9.11 -2.80
N ILE A 303 -12.07 9.45 -3.14
CA ILE A 303 -11.61 9.49 -4.54
C ILE A 303 -11.69 8.11 -5.20
N ILE A 304 -11.15 7.07 -4.54
CA ILE A 304 -11.22 5.70 -5.07
C ILE A 304 -12.67 5.25 -5.24
N GLY A 305 -13.56 5.59 -4.30
CA GLY A 305 -14.98 5.30 -4.36
C GLY A 305 -15.71 6.04 -5.48
N TYR A 306 -15.35 7.30 -5.75
CA TYR A 306 -15.92 8.08 -6.85
C TYR A 306 -15.56 7.47 -8.21
N ILE A 307 -14.26 7.18 -8.43
CA ILE A 307 -13.76 6.48 -9.61
C ILE A 307 -14.41 5.10 -9.74
N GLY A 308 -14.48 4.34 -8.65
CA GLY A 308 -15.10 3.02 -8.60
C GLY A 308 -16.58 3.05 -8.98
N THR A 309 -17.31 4.06 -8.54
CA THR A 309 -18.72 4.28 -8.90
C THR A 309 -18.86 4.56 -10.39
N LEU A 310 -18.03 5.46 -10.94
CA LEU A 310 -18.00 5.73 -12.38
C LEU A 310 -17.65 4.47 -13.18
N ALA A 311 -16.72 3.66 -12.69
CA ALA A 311 -16.31 2.42 -13.34
C ALA A 311 -17.44 1.39 -13.34
N LEU A 312 -18.16 1.24 -12.22
CA LEU A 312 -19.31 0.35 -12.14
C LEU A 312 -20.44 0.79 -13.07
N LEU A 313 -20.76 2.09 -13.10
CA LEU A 313 -21.75 2.65 -14.04
C LEU A 313 -21.33 2.41 -15.49
N SER A 314 -20.04 2.59 -15.79
CA SER A 314 -19.47 2.33 -17.12
C SER A 314 -19.55 0.86 -17.50
N PHE A 315 -19.26 -0.06 -16.57
CA PHE A 315 -19.40 -1.49 -16.76
C PHE A 315 -20.86 -1.89 -17.03
N ILE A 316 -21.81 -1.40 -16.23
CA ILE A 316 -23.25 -1.67 -16.43
C ILE A 316 -23.69 -1.16 -17.80
N ALA A 317 -23.31 0.07 -18.18
CA ALA A 317 -23.63 0.64 -19.49
C ALA A 317 -23.01 -0.19 -20.62
N ALA A 318 -21.74 -0.59 -20.50
CA ALA A 318 -21.07 -1.43 -21.49
C ALA A 318 -21.78 -2.79 -21.65
N PHE A 319 -22.13 -3.43 -20.53
CA PHE A 319 -22.82 -4.72 -20.53
C PHE A 319 -24.19 -4.64 -21.21
N LEU A 320 -24.96 -3.57 -20.97
CA LEU A 320 -26.23 -3.32 -21.65
C LEU A 320 -26.06 -3.07 -23.15
N ALA A 321 -24.93 -2.48 -23.55
CA ALA A 321 -24.64 -2.19 -24.95
C ALA A 321 -24.06 -3.38 -25.73
N LYS A 322 -23.60 -4.45 -25.07
CA LYS A 322 -22.82 -5.54 -25.68
C LYS A 322 -23.54 -6.28 -26.81
N ASP A 323 -24.87 -6.32 -26.75
CA ASP A 323 -25.73 -7.04 -27.69
C ASP A 323 -26.25 -6.14 -28.82
N PHE A 324 -25.93 -4.84 -28.80
CA PHE A 324 -26.30 -3.96 -29.90
C PHE A 324 -25.52 -4.29 -31.16
N PRO A 325 -26.15 -4.18 -32.34
CA PRO A 325 -25.48 -4.33 -33.63
C PRO A 325 -24.51 -3.16 -33.83
N ASP A 326 -23.33 -3.28 -33.24
CA ASP A 326 -22.27 -2.28 -33.33
C ASP A 326 -21.26 -2.67 -34.41
N ARG A 327 -20.74 -1.68 -35.13
CA ARG A 327 -19.71 -1.94 -36.13
C ARG A 327 -18.44 -2.39 -35.38
N PHE A 328 -17.87 -3.51 -35.82
CA PHE A 328 -16.59 -4.04 -35.31
C PHE A 328 -16.61 -4.62 -33.88
N ASN A 329 -17.76 -5.06 -33.36
CA ASN A 329 -17.89 -5.65 -32.00
C ASN A 329 -17.35 -4.74 -30.87
N GLU A 330 -17.40 -3.42 -31.06
CA GLU A 330 -16.76 -2.47 -30.16
C GLU A 330 -17.35 -2.49 -28.73
N ALA A 331 -18.67 -2.54 -28.59
CA ALA A 331 -19.31 -2.65 -27.28
C ALA A 331 -18.85 -3.88 -26.47
N LYS A 332 -18.54 -5.01 -27.13
CA LYS A 332 -18.00 -6.21 -26.47
C LYS A 332 -16.59 -5.98 -25.95
N ASN A 333 -15.73 -5.35 -26.75
CA ASN A 333 -14.37 -4.99 -26.35
C ASN A 333 -14.37 -4.02 -25.16
N ILE A 334 -15.27 -3.02 -25.17
CA ILE A 334 -15.43 -2.10 -24.04
C ILE A 334 -15.90 -2.86 -22.79
N THR A 335 -16.86 -3.77 -22.91
CA THR A 335 -17.35 -4.57 -21.79
C THR A 335 -16.24 -5.41 -21.16
N PHE A 336 -15.44 -6.10 -21.99
CA PHE A 336 -14.29 -6.88 -21.52
C PHE A 336 -13.25 -6.00 -20.81
N SER A 337 -12.98 -4.82 -21.38
CA SER A 337 -12.05 -3.84 -20.78
C SER A 337 -12.53 -3.33 -19.41
N MET A 338 -13.83 -3.02 -19.28
CA MET A 338 -14.42 -2.52 -18.04
C MET A 338 -14.53 -3.62 -16.98
N LEU A 339 -14.77 -4.87 -17.38
CA LEU A 339 -14.72 -6.02 -16.47
C LEU A 339 -13.31 -6.18 -15.89
N GLY A 340 -12.28 -6.22 -16.74
CA GLY A 340 -10.89 -6.31 -16.30
C GLY A 340 -10.49 -5.15 -15.40
N PHE A 341 -10.91 -3.93 -15.74
CA PHE A 341 -10.73 -2.75 -14.88
C PHE A 341 -11.34 -2.96 -13.49
N CYS A 342 -12.61 -3.37 -13.40
CA CYS A 342 -13.28 -3.58 -12.12
C CYS A 342 -12.62 -4.70 -11.31
N SER A 343 -12.16 -5.77 -11.95
CA SER A 343 -11.43 -6.86 -11.27
C SER A 343 -10.10 -6.39 -10.68
N VAL A 344 -9.32 -5.58 -11.40
CA VAL A 344 -8.07 -5.00 -10.90
C VAL A 344 -8.31 -4.14 -9.66
N TRP A 345 -9.31 -3.25 -9.70
CA TRP A 345 -9.61 -2.36 -8.58
C TRP A 345 -10.30 -3.08 -7.41
N GLY A 346 -11.06 -4.14 -7.67
CA GLY A 346 -11.57 -5.03 -6.62
C GLY A 346 -10.46 -5.76 -5.87
N ALA A 347 -9.41 -6.20 -6.59
CA ALA A 347 -8.24 -6.84 -5.99
C ALA A 347 -7.26 -5.83 -5.34
N PHE A 348 -7.27 -4.57 -5.80
CA PHE A 348 -6.41 -3.51 -5.25
C PHE A 348 -6.64 -3.28 -3.76
N VAL A 349 -7.91 -3.16 -3.32
CA VAL A 349 -8.23 -2.83 -1.92
C VAL A 349 -7.60 -3.80 -0.91
N PRO A 350 -7.81 -5.13 -1.00
CA PRO A 350 -7.18 -6.06 -0.06
C PRO A 350 -5.65 -6.11 -0.21
N ALA A 351 -5.12 -5.97 -1.42
CA ALA A 351 -3.68 -5.97 -1.66
C ALA A 351 -2.98 -4.73 -1.07
N TYR A 352 -3.62 -3.57 -1.18
CA TYR A 352 -3.16 -2.29 -0.62
C TYR A 352 -3.12 -2.36 0.91
N LEU A 353 -4.21 -2.83 1.54
CA LEU A 353 -4.31 -2.96 2.99
C LEU A 353 -3.36 -4.02 3.57
N SER A 354 -3.01 -5.05 2.79
CA SER A 354 -2.09 -6.11 3.23
C SER A 354 -0.61 -5.78 3.01
N SER A 355 -0.32 -4.77 2.19
CA SER A 355 1.05 -4.38 1.84
C SER A 355 1.55 -3.24 2.72
N LYS A 356 2.87 -3.15 2.89
CA LYS A 356 3.51 -2.06 3.66
C LYS A 356 4.70 -1.47 2.91
N GLY A 357 4.97 -0.18 3.16
CA GLY A 357 6.11 0.55 2.61
C GLY A 357 6.13 0.59 1.08
N SER A 358 7.31 0.40 0.47
CA SER A 358 7.51 0.48 -0.98
C SER A 358 6.61 -0.47 -1.80
N ARG A 359 6.26 -1.64 -1.26
CA ARG A 359 5.37 -2.62 -1.91
C ARG A 359 3.93 -2.12 -2.05
N MET A 360 3.44 -1.37 -1.06
CA MET A 360 2.10 -0.78 -1.09
C MET A 360 1.96 0.21 -2.25
N VAL A 361 2.96 1.07 -2.44
CA VAL A 361 3.03 2.01 -3.57
C VAL A 361 3.14 1.26 -4.91
N ALA A 362 3.93 0.17 -4.96
CA ALA A 362 4.06 -0.65 -6.16
C ALA A 362 2.73 -1.32 -6.56
N VAL A 363 1.93 -1.78 -5.60
CA VAL A 363 0.59 -2.36 -5.85
C VAL A 363 -0.35 -1.32 -6.47
N GLU A 364 -0.29 -0.07 -6.01
CA GLU A 364 -1.08 1.04 -6.56
C GLU A 364 -0.66 1.36 -8.00
N ILE A 365 0.65 1.51 -8.25
CA ILE A 365 1.17 1.70 -9.61
C ILE A 365 0.74 0.55 -10.53
N PHE A 366 0.85 -0.69 -10.06
CA PHE A 366 0.45 -1.87 -10.83
C PHE A 366 -1.04 -1.84 -11.18
N ALA A 367 -1.91 -1.46 -10.24
CA ALA A 367 -3.34 -1.31 -10.49
C ALA A 367 -3.62 -0.24 -11.56
N ILE A 368 -2.96 0.93 -11.47
CA ILE A 368 -3.09 2.03 -12.45
C ILE A 368 -2.63 1.59 -13.85
N LEU A 369 -1.43 1.00 -13.94
CA LEU A 369 -0.84 0.57 -15.21
C LEU A 369 -1.67 -0.54 -15.87
N SER A 370 -2.01 -1.60 -15.12
CA SER A 370 -2.70 -2.76 -15.67
C SER A 370 -4.12 -2.43 -16.15
N SER A 371 -4.88 -1.65 -15.37
CA SER A 371 -6.22 -1.24 -15.76
C SER A 371 -6.22 -0.26 -16.96
N SER A 372 -5.28 0.69 -17.00
CA SER A 372 -5.10 1.59 -18.14
C SER A 372 -4.64 0.85 -19.40
N ALA A 373 -3.72 -0.11 -19.25
CA ALA A 373 -3.28 -0.97 -20.35
C ALA A 373 -4.43 -1.86 -20.86
N GLY A 374 -5.30 -2.34 -19.98
CA GLY A 374 -6.51 -3.07 -20.34
C GLY A 374 -7.46 -2.23 -21.22
N LEU A 375 -7.70 -0.97 -20.83
CA LEU A 375 -8.49 -0.02 -21.63
C LEU A 375 -7.83 0.25 -22.99
N LEU A 376 -6.53 0.57 -23.02
CA LEU A 376 -5.78 0.81 -24.25
C LEU A 376 -5.84 -0.41 -25.17
N GLY A 377 -5.53 -1.58 -24.61
CA GLY A 377 -5.43 -2.85 -25.32
C GLY A 377 -6.75 -3.27 -25.94
N CYS A 378 -7.81 -3.31 -25.15
CA CYS A 378 -9.09 -3.82 -25.60
C CYS A 378 -9.82 -2.84 -26.54
N ILE A 379 -9.73 -1.53 -26.28
CA ILE A 379 -10.51 -0.54 -27.04
C ILE A 379 -9.80 -0.12 -28.33
N PHE A 380 -8.47 0.02 -28.33
CA PHE A 380 -7.73 0.62 -29.44
C PHE A 380 -6.94 -0.38 -30.28
N ILE A 381 -6.37 -1.45 -29.71
CA ILE A 381 -5.61 -2.43 -30.51
C ILE A 381 -6.46 -3.05 -31.62
N PRO A 382 -7.72 -3.49 -31.39
CA PRO A 382 -8.56 -4.01 -32.48
C PRO A 382 -8.78 -3.00 -33.60
N LYS A 383 -8.82 -1.70 -33.28
CA LYS A 383 -9.00 -0.63 -34.27
C LYS A 383 -7.73 -0.39 -35.07
N CYS A 384 -6.58 -0.36 -34.41
CA CYS A 384 -5.29 -0.29 -35.08
C CYS A 384 -5.06 -1.51 -35.98
N TYR A 385 -5.45 -2.71 -35.53
CA TYR A 385 -5.42 -3.94 -36.33
C TYR A 385 -6.25 -3.77 -37.62
N ILE A 386 -7.49 -3.27 -37.53
CA ILE A 386 -8.32 -3.04 -38.72
C ILE A 386 -7.71 -1.97 -39.64
N ILE A 387 -7.17 -0.88 -39.09
CA ILE A 387 -6.59 0.21 -39.89
C ILE A 387 -5.39 -0.28 -40.72
N PHE A 388 -4.51 -1.12 -40.16
CA PHE A 388 -3.27 -1.54 -40.83
C PHE A 388 -3.37 -2.88 -41.55
N LEU A 389 -4.01 -3.88 -40.94
CA LEU A 389 -3.98 -5.26 -41.41
C LEU A 389 -5.25 -5.68 -42.14
N ARG A 390 -6.35 -4.93 -41.96
CA ARG A 390 -7.64 -5.18 -42.63
C ARG A 390 -8.29 -3.91 -43.21
N PRO A 391 -7.57 -3.13 -44.04
CA PRO A 391 -8.09 -1.88 -44.59
C PRO A 391 -9.36 -2.07 -45.45
N GLU A 392 -9.61 -3.26 -45.97
CA GLU A 392 -10.82 -3.63 -46.71
C GLU A 392 -12.09 -3.42 -45.87
N LEU A 393 -12.03 -3.71 -44.57
CA LEU A 393 -13.13 -3.50 -43.62
C LEU A 393 -13.32 -2.01 -43.25
N ASN A 394 -12.37 -1.15 -43.65
CA ASN A 394 -12.35 0.28 -43.42
C ASN A 394 -12.78 1.08 -44.67
N THR A 395 -13.46 0.43 -45.62
CA THR A 395 -14.10 1.09 -46.75
C THR A 395 -15.56 1.43 -46.43
N LYS A 396 -16.09 2.51 -47.02
CA LYS A 396 -17.53 2.76 -47.00
C LYS A 396 -18.17 1.71 -47.90
N ASP A 397 -18.66 0.62 -47.35
CA ASP A 397 -19.22 -0.46 -48.15
C ASP A 397 -20.20 0.07 -49.23
N PRO A 398 -19.96 -0.20 -50.53
CA PRO A 398 -20.89 0.11 -51.61
C PRO A 398 -21.91 -1.03 -51.76
N ILE A 399 -22.63 -1.39 -50.70
CA ILE A 399 -23.67 -2.43 -50.76
C ILE A 399 -24.93 -1.96 -51.54
N ILE A 400 -24.95 -0.70 -52.02
CA ILE A 400 -26.00 -0.16 -52.91
C ILE A 400 -25.46 0.06 -54.33
N LYS A 401 -24.90 -0.98 -54.97
CA LYS A 401 -24.73 -1.00 -56.44
C LYS A 401 -25.31 -2.24 -57.15
N ASN A 402 -25.70 -3.30 -56.43
CA ASN A 402 -26.22 -4.53 -57.06
C ASN A 402 -27.73 -4.78 -56.87
N VAL A 403 -28.52 -3.77 -56.51
CA VAL A 403 -30.01 -3.86 -56.51
C VAL A 403 -30.63 -2.95 -57.59
N ARG A 404 -29.86 -2.57 -58.62
CA ARG A 404 -30.39 -1.78 -59.74
C ARG A 404 -30.17 -2.41 -61.12
N ASN A 405 -29.87 -3.71 -61.16
CA ASN A 405 -29.83 -4.52 -62.38
C ASN A 405 -30.49 -5.89 -62.11
N ILE A 406 -31.79 -5.89 -61.83
CA ILE A 406 -32.74 -6.95 -62.24
C ILE A 406 -34.01 -6.24 -62.67
#